data_AF-A0AAW2X1H9-F1
#
_entry.id   AF-A0AAW2X1H9-F1
#
_cell.length_a   1.000
_cell.length_b   1.000
_cell.length_c   1.000
_cell.angle_alpha   90.00
_cell.angle_beta   90.00
_cell.angle_gamma   90.00
#
_symmetry.space_group_name_H-M   'P 1'
#
loop_
_entity.id
_entity.type
_entity.pdbx_description
1 polymer ?
#
loop_
_entity_poly.entity_id
_entity_poly.type
_entity_poly.pdbx_seq_one_letter_code
_entity_poly.pdbx_strand_id
1 'polypeptide(L)'
;MDSLSSSFLQNYSITPSLLTHSRPFLPLQFNTPIKAKAADSSSSPARTQLHTTEHTKTRQITPTKNHSNLLANLFKSVDGFICDFVDPPLVPAIDPKLVLSGNYAPVDELPPTVCQVEEGSLPPCLDGAYIRNGPNPQFIPRGPYHFFDGDGMLHCIRISRGKATFCSRFVKTYKYNVEREFGSPVVINYFAAFTSLPASVARCAVFFGRVLSGQYDIRRGTGNANTSLAHFGGKLFALCESDLPYAIKITSDGDIITLGRDEPFSVPLKSMTAHPKVDKETGEVFAFRPSVFRPYLTYFRINADGIKQTEVPILSMPEAAMTHDFLLRRLRYIS
;
A
#
# COMPACT_ATOMS: atom_id res chain seq x y z
N MET A 1 -21.07 2.95 0.56
CA MET A 1 -19.65 3.15 0.88
C MET A 1 -18.87 2.84 -0.39
N ASP A 2 -18.63 3.83 -1.24
CA ASP A 2 -17.75 3.68 -2.40
C ASP A 2 -16.32 4.08 -1.97
N SER A 3 -15.67 3.19 -1.21
CA SER A 3 -14.31 3.40 -0.67
C SER A 3 -13.23 2.92 -1.64
N LEU A 4 -13.33 3.26 -2.92
CA LEU A 4 -12.34 2.89 -3.92
C LEU A 4 -11.51 4.11 -4.27
N SER A 5 -10.40 4.29 -3.56
CA SER A 5 -9.35 5.24 -3.91
C SER A 5 -8.73 4.80 -5.24
N SER A 6 -9.26 5.36 -6.32
CA SER A 6 -8.73 5.20 -7.66
C SER A 6 -8.02 6.47 -8.09
N SER A 7 -6.82 6.37 -8.65
CA SER A 7 -6.10 7.52 -9.21
C SER A 7 -5.59 7.20 -10.61
N PHE A 8 -5.88 8.09 -11.55
CA PHE A 8 -5.21 8.11 -12.85
C PHE A 8 -4.08 9.13 -12.78
N LEU A 9 -2.84 8.68 -12.91
CA LEU A 9 -1.66 9.53 -12.90
C LEU A 9 -1.22 9.80 -14.34
N GLN A 10 -1.35 11.05 -14.77
CA GLN A 10 -0.90 11.53 -16.08
C GLN A 10 0.51 12.12 -15.94
N ASN A 11 1.41 11.79 -16.87
CA ASN A 11 2.81 12.24 -16.94
C ASN A 11 3.76 11.68 -15.85
N TYR A 12 4.28 10.47 -16.07
CA TYR A 12 5.62 10.14 -15.61
C TYR A 12 6.61 10.52 -16.71
N SER A 13 7.21 11.70 -16.61
CA SER A 13 8.34 12.05 -17.46
C SER A 13 9.41 12.74 -16.63
N ILE A 14 10.59 12.14 -16.73
CA ILE A 14 11.89 12.65 -16.34
C ILE A 14 12.04 14.03 -16.98
N THR A 15 12.30 15.08 -16.20
CA THR A 15 12.75 16.39 -16.70
C THR A 15 14.05 16.24 -17.50
N PRO A 16 14.32 17.05 -18.56
CA PRO A 16 14.18 18.51 -18.50
C PRO A 16 13.56 19.23 -19.72
N SER A 17 12.93 20.37 -19.41
CA SER A 17 12.85 21.66 -20.14
C SER A 17 12.33 21.79 -21.59
N LEU A 18 11.39 22.76 -21.69
CA LEU A 18 11.18 23.80 -22.74
C LEU A 18 10.38 23.49 -24.02
N LEU A 19 9.39 24.39 -24.23
CA LEU A 19 8.81 24.89 -25.51
C LEU A 19 7.81 23.98 -26.25
N THR A 20 6.50 24.20 -26.11
CA THR A 20 5.58 25.13 -26.82
C THR A 20 4.92 24.56 -28.10
N HIS A 21 3.62 24.84 -28.15
CA HIS A 21 2.69 24.95 -29.28
C HIS A 21 1.93 23.72 -29.80
N SER A 22 0.62 23.89 -29.62
CA SER A 22 -0.55 23.19 -30.11
C SER A 22 -0.89 23.48 -31.58
N ARG A 23 -1.51 22.52 -32.26
CA ARG A 23 -2.75 22.71 -33.08
C ARG A 23 -3.35 21.36 -33.54
N PRO A 24 -4.67 21.30 -33.82
CA PRO A 24 -5.44 20.06 -33.99
C PRO A 24 -5.56 19.63 -35.46
N PHE A 25 -5.75 18.33 -35.72
CA PHE A 25 -6.18 17.82 -37.03
C PHE A 25 -7.33 16.81 -36.90
N LEU A 26 -8.35 17.04 -37.74
CA LEU A 26 -9.59 16.27 -37.94
C LEU A 26 -9.36 15.01 -38.82
N PRO A 27 -10.33 14.07 -38.89
CA PRO A 27 -10.09 12.65 -39.14
C PRO A 27 -10.07 12.27 -40.61
N LEU A 28 -9.39 11.17 -40.94
CA LEU A 28 -9.52 10.49 -42.23
C LEU A 28 -9.85 9.01 -42.02
N GLN A 29 -10.81 8.54 -42.81
CA GLN A 29 -11.41 7.21 -42.80
C GLN A 29 -10.56 6.16 -43.55
N PHE A 30 -10.67 4.93 -43.02
CA PHE A 30 -10.47 3.56 -43.54
C PHE A 30 -9.79 3.28 -44.90
N ASN A 31 -8.83 2.35 -44.89
CA ASN A 31 -8.89 1.09 -45.66
C ASN A 31 -7.87 0.04 -45.16
N THR A 32 -8.27 -1.23 -45.22
CA THR A 32 -7.59 -2.47 -44.79
C THR A 32 -6.65 -3.03 -45.90
N PRO A 33 -6.13 -4.29 -45.84
CA PRO A 33 -4.96 -4.71 -45.06
C PRO A 33 -3.92 -5.51 -45.90
N ILE A 34 -2.60 -5.40 -45.66
CA ILE A 34 -1.64 -6.40 -46.20
C ILE A 34 -0.51 -6.75 -45.21
N LYS A 35 -0.60 -8.01 -44.74
CA LYS A 35 0.41 -9.03 -44.37
C LYS A 35 1.82 -8.63 -43.86
N ALA A 36 2.02 -8.98 -42.58
CA ALA A 36 3.11 -9.76 -41.95
C ALA A 36 4.45 -9.99 -42.69
N LYS A 37 5.57 -9.76 -41.98
CA LYS A 37 6.50 -10.83 -41.58
C LYS A 37 7.49 -10.39 -40.48
N ALA A 38 7.81 -11.35 -39.61
CA ALA A 38 8.77 -11.29 -38.52
C ALA A 38 10.23 -11.24 -39.01
N ALA A 39 11.11 -10.69 -38.17
CA ALA A 39 12.53 -11.02 -38.16
C ALA A 39 13.07 -10.89 -36.73
N ASP A 40 13.48 -12.04 -36.18
CA ASP A 40 14.36 -12.17 -35.04
C ASP A 40 15.67 -11.43 -35.26
N SER A 41 16.20 -10.80 -34.21
CA SER A 41 17.65 -10.75 -34.03
C SER A 41 18.00 -10.55 -32.55
N SER A 42 18.61 -11.61 -32.04
CA SER A 42 19.45 -11.67 -30.85
C SER A 42 20.62 -10.67 -30.93
N SER A 43 20.89 -9.95 -29.84
CA SER A 43 22.27 -9.77 -29.34
C SER A 43 22.27 -8.97 -28.02
N SER A 44 22.77 -9.59 -26.97
CA SER A 44 23.27 -8.90 -25.77
C SER A 44 24.72 -8.48 -26.00
N PRO A 45 25.16 -7.37 -25.38
CA PRO A 45 26.55 -7.28 -24.98
C PRO A 45 26.71 -7.02 -23.47
N ALA A 46 27.50 -7.92 -22.89
CA ALA A 46 28.49 -7.78 -21.83
C ALA A 46 28.43 -6.54 -20.89
N ARG A 47 28.23 -6.86 -19.62
CA ARG A 47 28.33 -5.99 -18.44
C ARG A 47 29.80 -5.90 -17.99
N THR A 48 30.42 -4.73 -18.14
CA THR A 48 31.73 -4.44 -17.53
C THR A 48 31.54 -4.18 -16.03
N GLN A 49 32.14 -5.02 -15.20
CA GLN A 49 32.20 -4.83 -13.75
C GLN A 49 33.34 -3.86 -13.41
N LEU A 50 33.04 -2.79 -12.66
CA LEU A 50 34.05 -2.05 -11.92
C LEU A 50 34.06 -2.54 -10.47
N HIS A 51 35.21 -3.08 -10.09
CA HIS A 51 35.60 -3.33 -8.70
C HIS A 51 35.89 -2.00 -8.01
N THR A 52 35.24 -1.75 -6.88
CA THR A 52 35.76 -0.84 -5.86
C THR A 52 35.57 -1.47 -4.48
N THR A 53 36.70 -1.76 -3.87
CA THR A 53 36.87 -2.29 -2.53
C THR A 53 36.75 -1.15 -1.52
N GLU A 54 35.76 -1.18 -0.62
CA GLU A 54 35.86 -0.48 0.65
C GLU A 54 35.38 -1.38 1.80
N HIS A 55 36.31 -1.65 2.71
CA HIS A 55 36.13 -2.40 3.93
C HIS A 55 35.34 -1.57 4.94
N THR A 56 34.07 -1.92 5.18
CA THR A 56 33.37 -1.53 6.41
C THR A 56 33.05 -2.79 7.20
N LYS A 57 33.76 -2.97 8.32
CA LYS A 57 33.63 -4.11 9.23
C LYS A 57 32.33 -3.97 10.04
N THR A 58 31.20 -4.37 9.46
CA THR A 58 29.95 -4.53 10.22
C THR A 58 30.02 -5.84 10.99
N ARG A 59 30.07 -5.75 12.33
CA ARG A 59 29.99 -6.90 13.23
C ARG A 59 28.61 -7.56 13.06
N GLN A 60 28.54 -8.58 12.21
CA GLN A 60 27.36 -9.43 12.09
C GLN A 60 27.17 -10.20 13.40
N ILE A 61 26.15 -9.81 14.17
CA ILE A 61 25.57 -10.71 15.17
C ILE A 61 24.66 -11.64 14.38
N THR A 62 25.10 -12.88 14.19
CA THR A 62 24.27 -13.93 13.60
C THR A 62 23.20 -14.31 14.62
N PRO A 63 21.89 -14.15 14.35
CA PRO A 63 20.86 -14.70 15.23
C PRO A 63 20.82 -16.21 15.06
N THR A 64 20.68 -16.93 16.17
CA THR A 64 20.51 -18.37 16.24
C THR A 64 19.17 -18.79 15.62
N LYS A 65 19.16 -19.00 14.28
CA LYS A 65 17.97 -19.43 13.49
C LYS A 65 17.14 -20.58 14.08
N ASN A 66 17.74 -21.43 14.91
CA ASN A 66 17.05 -22.60 15.49
C ASN A 66 16.12 -22.24 16.65
N HIS A 67 16.45 -21.25 17.50
CA HIS A 67 15.60 -20.86 18.63
C HIS A 67 14.42 -19.98 18.18
N SER A 68 14.64 -19.12 17.17
CA SER A 68 13.58 -18.28 16.59
C SER A 68 12.44 -19.13 16.00
N ASN A 69 12.78 -20.24 15.36
CA ASN A 69 11.80 -21.13 14.73
C ASN A 69 10.94 -21.88 15.76
N LEU A 70 11.53 -22.30 16.89
CA LEU A 70 10.79 -23.03 17.93
C LEU A 70 9.77 -22.13 18.63
N LEU A 71 10.16 -20.91 18.99
CA LEU A 71 9.26 -19.94 19.60
C LEU A 71 8.17 -19.49 18.62
N ALA A 72 8.51 -19.32 17.33
CA ALA A 72 7.54 -18.96 16.30
C ALA A 72 6.46 -20.05 16.13
N ASN A 73 6.88 -21.31 16.15
CA ASN A 73 5.98 -22.47 16.11
C ASN A 73 5.11 -22.57 17.37
N LEU A 74 5.65 -22.24 18.54
CA LEU A 74 4.88 -22.18 19.79
C LEU A 74 3.75 -21.15 19.66
N PHE A 75 4.06 -19.89 19.31
CA PHE A 75 3.04 -18.86 19.17
C PHE A 75 2.01 -19.20 18.08
N LYS A 76 2.45 -19.77 16.95
CA LYS A 76 1.55 -20.26 15.90
C LYS A 76 0.60 -21.35 16.41
N SER A 77 1.08 -22.24 17.28
CA SER A 77 0.26 -23.29 17.90
C SER A 77 -0.75 -22.69 18.88
N VAL A 78 -0.34 -21.68 19.66
CA VAL A 78 -1.25 -20.93 20.55
C VAL A 78 -2.30 -20.16 19.75
N ASP A 79 -1.92 -19.52 18.63
CA ASP A 79 -2.87 -18.86 17.71
C ASP A 79 -3.92 -19.86 17.20
N GLY A 80 -3.51 -21.08 16.84
CA GLY A 80 -4.41 -22.16 16.46
C GLY A 80 -5.36 -22.57 17.59
N PHE A 81 -4.84 -22.74 18.81
CA PHE A 81 -5.64 -23.05 19.98
C PHE A 81 -6.69 -21.97 20.28
N ILE A 82 -6.32 -20.69 20.13
CA ILE A 82 -7.27 -19.57 20.29
C ILE A 82 -8.42 -19.72 19.29
N CYS A 83 -8.10 -19.95 18.01
CA CYS A 83 -9.12 -20.09 16.97
C CYS A 83 -10.03 -21.30 17.20
N ASP A 84 -9.47 -22.42 17.66
CA ASP A 84 -10.19 -23.70 17.75
C ASP A 84 -11.00 -23.83 19.05
N PHE A 85 -10.59 -23.18 20.14
CA PHE A 85 -11.17 -23.39 21.49
C PHE A 85 -11.56 -22.13 22.28
N VAL A 86 -11.03 -20.95 21.93
CA VAL A 86 -11.28 -19.71 22.69
C VAL A 86 -12.21 -18.76 21.95
N ASP A 87 -12.09 -18.71 20.61
CA ASP A 87 -12.99 -17.89 19.80
C ASP A 87 -14.42 -18.40 19.90
N PRO A 88 -15.40 -17.49 20.06
CA PRO A 88 -16.80 -17.86 19.89
C PRO A 88 -17.08 -18.18 18.42
N PRO A 89 -18.25 -18.79 18.11
CA PRO A 89 -18.71 -18.91 16.73
C PRO A 89 -18.64 -17.56 16.00
N LEU A 90 -18.00 -17.56 14.83
CA LEU A 90 -17.79 -16.33 14.07
C LEU A 90 -19.12 -15.83 13.51
N VAL A 91 -19.34 -14.51 13.63
CA VAL A 91 -20.47 -13.85 12.96
C VAL A 91 -20.14 -13.63 11.49
N PRO A 92 -21.15 -13.54 10.60
CA PRO A 92 -20.93 -13.42 9.15
C PRO A 92 -19.98 -12.30 8.72
N ALA A 93 -19.97 -11.17 9.44
CA ALA A 93 -19.14 -10.01 9.14
C ALA A 93 -17.63 -10.23 9.34
N ILE A 94 -17.23 -11.30 10.03
CA ILE A 94 -15.82 -11.62 10.33
C ILE A 94 -15.46 -13.08 10.04
N ASP A 95 -16.36 -13.87 9.45
CA ASP A 95 -16.07 -15.24 9.05
C ASP A 95 -15.31 -15.24 7.71
N PRO A 96 -14.04 -15.68 7.67
CA PRO A 96 -13.25 -15.77 6.45
C PRO A 96 -13.97 -16.44 5.27
N LYS A 97 -14.77 -17.48 5.53
CA LYS A 97 -15.46 -18.24 4.48
C LYS A 97 -16.52 -17.41 3.78
N LEU A 98 -17.09 -16.42 4.47
CA LEU A 98 -18.12 -15.54 3.94
C LEU A 98 -17.51 -14.26 3.38
N VAL A 99 -16.62 -13.62 4.15
CA VAL A 99 -16.00 -12.33 3.79
C VAL A 99 -15.00 -12.45 2.63
N LEU A 100 -14.38 -13.61 2.43
CA LEU A 100 -13.48 -13.88 1.30
C LEU A 100 -14.13 -14.72 0.20
N SER A 101 -15.47 -14.70 0.11
CA SER A 101 -16.20 -15.42 -0.94
C SER A 101 -16.41 -14.57 -2.19
N GLY A 102 -16.61 -15.24 -3.34
CA GLY A 102 -16.90 -14.58 -4.62
C GLY A 102 -15.80 -13.62 -5.04
N ASN A 103 -16.17 -12.38 -5.38
CA ASN A 103 -15.23 -11.36 -5.86
C ASN A 103 -14.31 -10.79 -4.76
N TYR A 104 -14.52 -11.16 -3.50
CA TYR A 104 -13.64 -10.80 -2.37
C TYR A 104 -12.61 -11.88 -2.06
N ALA A 105 -12.60 -12.99 -2.80
CA ALA A 105 -11.58 -14.01 -2.68
C ALA A 105 -10.19 -13.42 -2.99
N PRO A 106 -9.16 -13.83 -2.26
CA PRO A 106 -7.81 -13.33 -2.49
C PRO A 106 -7.31 -13.75 -3.88
N VAL A 107 -6.47 -12.90 -4.45
CA VAL A 107 -5.82 -13.12 -5.74
C VAL A 107 -4.30 -13.11 -5.60
N ASP A 108 -3.63 -13.83 -6.50
CA ASP A 108 -2.18 -13.85 -6.60
C ASP A 108 -1.62 -12.63 -7.35
N GLU A 109 -0.33 -12.36 -7.16
CA GLU A 109 0.39 -11.34 -7.92
C GLU A 109 0.48 -11.74 -9.40
N LEU A 110 0.19 -10.79 -10.29
CA LEU A 110 0.38 -10.95 -11.72
C LEU A 110 1.51 -10.01 -12.17
N PRO A 111 2.57 -10.53 -12.83
CA PRO A 111 3.58 -9.67 -13.44
C PRO A 111 3.01 -8.80 -14.56
N PRO A 112 3.74 -7.77 -15.02
CA PRO A 112 3.32 -6.96 -16.15
C PRO A 112 2.88 -7.83 -17.34
N THR A 113 1.58 -7.79 -17.62
CA THR A 113 0.93 -8.63 -18.62
C THR A 113 0.22 -7.73 -19.62
N VAL A 114 0.53 -7.91 -20.91
CA VAL A 114 -0.07 -7.11 -21.98
C VAL A 114 -1.55 -7.45 -22.11
N CYS A 115 -2.41 -6.44 -22.09
CA CYS A 115 -3.85 -6.59 -22.30
C CYS A 115 -4.19 -6.40 -23.79
N GLN A 116 -4.97 -7.32 -24.35
CA GLN A 116 -5.58 -7.14 -25.67
C GLN A 116 -6.84 -6.28 -25.52
N VAL A 117 -7.06 -5.41 -26.50
CA VAL A 117 -8.28 -4.59 -26.57
C VAL A 117 -9.30 -5.39 -27.36
N GLU A 118 -10.32 -5.91 -26.67
CA GLU A 118 -11.37 -6.73 -27.30
C GLU A 118 -12.33 -5.89 -28.16
N GLU A 119 -12.66 -4.67 -27.72
CA GLU A 119 -13.58 -3.77 -28.42
C GLU A 119 -13.05 -2.32 -28.44
N GLY A 120 -13.19 -1.66 -29.59
CA GLY A 120 -12.79 -0.26 -29.78
C GLY A 120 -11.28 -0.07 -29.88
N SER A 121 -10.80 1.10 -29.47
CA SER A 121 -9.37 1.46 -29.49
C SER A 121 -9.01 2.36 -28.32
N LEU A 122 -7.87 2.10 -27.69
CA LEU A 122 -7.33 2.98 -26.65
C LEU A 122 -6.79 4.27 -27.27
N PRO A 123 -7.21 5.47 -26.79
CA PRO A 123 -6.70 6.74 -27.32
C PRO A 123 -5.17 6.83 -27.22
N PRO A 124 -4.45 7.07 -28.32
CA PRO A 124 -2.99 7.13 -28.32
C PRO A 124 -2.40 8.23 -27.43
N CYS A 125 -3.20 9.26 -27.12
CA CYS A 125 -2.82 10.38 -26.25
C CYS A 125 -2.84 10.03 -24.75
N LEU A 126 -3.40 8.89 -24.35
CA LEU A 126 -3.31 8.43 -22.96
C LEU A 126 -1.91 7.85 -22.71
N ASP A 127 -1.17 8.51 -21.82
CA ASP A 127 0.07 7.99 -21.25
C ASP A 127 0.06 8.19 -19.74
N GLY A 128 -0.12 7.08 -19.02
CA GLY A 128 -0.29 7.11 -17.58
C GLY A 128 -0.56 5.74 -16.99
N ALA A 129 -0.90 5.73 -15.71
CA ALA A 129 -1.28 4.54 -14.99
C ALA A 129 -2.57 4.80 -14.19
N TYR A 130 -3.52 3.89 -14.33
CA TYR A 130 -4.65 3.78 -13.43
C TYR A 130 -4.32 2.77 -12.33
N ILE A 131 -4.34 3.21 -11.08
CA ILE A 131 -3.96 2.35 -9.95
C ILE A 131 -5.09 2.32 -8.93
N ARG A 132 -5.42 1.12 -8.46
CA ARG A 132 -6.33 0.88 -7.35
C ARG A 132 -5.62 0.14 -6.24
N ASN A 133 -5.84 0.61 -5.01
CA ASN A 133 -5.45 -0.11 -3.81
C ASN A 133 -6.65 -0.89 -3.27
N GLY A 134 -6.37 -1.94 -2.50
CA GLY A 134 -7.38 -2.70 -1.79
C GLY A 134 -6.75 -3.76 -0.88
N PRO A 135 -7.55 -4.30 0.04
CA PRO A 135 -7.12 -5.39 0.89
C PRO A 135 -7.13 -6.73 0.15
N ASN A 136 -6.05 -7.49 0.31
CA ASN A 136 -5.90 -8.85 -0.16
C ASN A 136 -5.06 -9.60 0.89
N PRO A 137 -5.59 -10.59 1.62
CA PRO A 137 -4.81 -11.27 2.65
C PRO A 137 -3.70 -12.13 2.01
N GLN A 138 -2.45 -11.99 2.49
CA GLN A 138 -1.35 -12.83 2.05
C GLN A 138 -1.56 -14.31 2.41
N PHE A 139 -2.17 -14.58 3.56
CA PHE A 139 -2.48 -15.92 4.05
C PHE A 139 -3.96 -16.02 4.36
N ILE A 140 -4.58 -17.15 4.01
CA ILE A 140 -5.97 -17.40 4.38
C ILE A 140 -6.07 -17.45 5.92
N PRO A 141 -6.85 -16.55 6.53
CA PRO A 141 -6.97 -16.47 7.98
C PRO A 141 -7.77 -17.67 8.51
N ARG A 142 -7.27 -18.28 9.59
CA ARG A 142 -7.99 -19.35 10.31
C ARG A 142 -9.05 -18.81 11.28
N GLY A 143 -8.79 -17.66 11.87
CA GLY A 143 -9.64 -17.02 12.87
C GLY A 143 -10.46 -15.87 12.27
N PRO A 144 -11.02 -14.99 13.11
CA PRO A 144 -11.85 -13.88 12.67
C PRO A 144 -11.06 -12.93 11.76
N TYR A 145 -11.69 -12.51 10.67
CA TYR A 145 -11.09 -11.65 9.66
C TYR A 145 -12.11 -10.71 9.05
N HIS A 146 -11.77 -9.44 8.96
CA HIS A 146 -12.57 -8.42 8.30
C HIS A 146 -11.86 -7.99 7.01
N PHE A 147 -12.62 -7.54 6.00
CA PHE A 147 -12.08 -7.12 4.71
C PHE A 147 -10.94 -6.09 4.87
N PHE A 148 -11.06 -5.17 5.83
CA PHE A 148 -10.06 -4.12 6.07
C PHE A 148 -8.75 -4.61 6.69
N ASP A 149 -8.69 -5.85 7.20
CA ASP A 149 -7.47 -6.43 7.79
C ASP A 149 -6.51 -7.03 6.74
N GLY A 150 -6.90 -7.06 5.46
CA GLY A 150 -6.07 -7.64 4.38
C GLY A 150 -4.83 -6.83 4.06
N ASP A 151 -3.78 -7.47 3.54
CA ASP A 151 -2.57 -6.78 3.09
C ASP A 151 -2.87 -5.89 1.88
N GLY A 152 -2.16 -4.76 1.75
CA GLY A 152 -2.36 -3.87 0.60
C GLY A 152 -1.91 -4.53 -0.69
N MET A 153 -2.79 -4.57 -1.68
CA MET A 153 -2.48 -5.03 -3.03
C MET A 153 -2.88 -3.98 -4.05
N LEU A 154 -1.91 -3.61 -4.88
CA LEU A 154 -2.07 -2.62 -5.92
C LEU A 154 -2.37 -3.32 -7.24
N HIS A 155 -3.41 -2.86 -7.90
CA HIS A 155 -3.77 -3.24 -9.27
C HIS A 155 -3.52 -2.03 -10.18
N CYS A 156 -2.64 -2.19 -11.15
CA CYS A 156 -2.23 -1.13 -12.07
C CYS A 156 -2.58 -1.50 -13.51
N ILE A 157 -3.24 -0.60 -14.23
CA ILE A 157 -3.35 -0.63 -15.70
C ILE A 157 -2.53 0.55 -16.23
N ARG A 158 -1.37 0.26 -16.81
CA ARG A 158 -0.56 1.26 -17.52
C ARG A 158 -1.02 1.34 -18.97
N ILE A 159 -1.38 2.54 -19.41
CA ILE A 159 -1.73 2.82 -20.81
C ILE A 159 -0.66 3.73 -21.39
N SER A 160 -0.12 3.36 -22.55
CA SER A 160 0.82 4.20 -23.29
C SER A 160 0.77 3.86 -24.77
N ARG A 161 0.65 4.88 -25.63
CA ARG A 161 0.63 4.74 -27.10
C ARG A 161 -0.38 3.70 -27.60
N GLY A 162 -1.59 3.72 -27.03
CA GLY A 162 -2.68 2.80 -27.41
C GLY A 162 -2.51 1.35 -26.95
N LYS A 163 -1.52 1.05 -26.10
CA LYS A 163 -1.32 -0.28 -25.49
C LYS A 163 -1.60 -0.22 -24.00
N ALA A 164 -2.15 -1.31 -23.44
CA ALA A 164 -2.37 -1.47 -22.02
C ALA A 164 -1.58 -2.65 -21.45
N THR A 165 -1.01 -2.46 -20.26
CA THR A 165 -0.34 -3.50 -19.47
C THR A 165 -0.97 -3.53 -18.08
N PHE A 166 -1.40 -4.69 -17.64
CA PHE A 166 -1.91 -4.92 -16.28
C PHE A 166 -0.85 -5.55 -15.39
N CYS A 167 -0.76 -5.11 -14.14
CA CYS A 167 0.10 -5.70 -13.12
C CYS A 167 -0.61 -5.66 -11.77
N SER A 168 -0.37 -6.68 -10.94
CA SER A 168 -0.79 -6.68 -9.55
C SER A 168 0.35 -7.10 -8.61
N ARG A 169 0.55 -6.33 -7.54
CA ARG A 169 1.59 -6.55 -6.53
C ARG A 169 1.09 -6.22 -5.14
N PHE A 170 1.50 -7.01 -4.16
CA PHE A 170 1.39 -6.61 -2.76
C PHE A 170 2.31 -5.43 -2.47
N VAL A 171 1.83 -4.51 -1.65
CA VAL A 171 2.68 -3.53 -0.97
C VAL A 171 3.52 -4.30 0.06
N LYS A 172 4.84 -4.28 -0.10
CA LYS A 172 5.78 -5.02 0.75
C LYS A 172 5.98 -4.30 2.09
N THR A 173 4.92 -4.24 2.89
CA THR A 173 4.94 -3.65 4.22
C THR A 173 5.86 -4.40 5.17
N TYR A 174 6.24 -3.78 6.30
CA TYR A 174 7.00 -4.49 7.32
C TYR A 174 6.24 -5.73 7.81
N LYS A 175 4.93 -5.59 8.08
CA LYS A 175 4.02 -6.70 8.38
C LYS A 175 4.11 -7.81 7.33
N TYR A 176 3.91 -7.47 6.05
CA TYR A 176 3.94 -8.43 4.95
C TYR A 176 5.26 -9.23 4.90
N ASN A 177 6.40 -8.55 5.02
CA ASN A 177 7.70 -9.20 4.94
C ASN A 177 7.95 -10.14 6.12
N VAL A 178 7.55 -9.74 7.32
CA VAL A 178 7.67 -10.58 8.53
C VAL A 178 6.75 -11.80 8.44
N GLU A 179 5.49 -11.62 8.07
CA GLU A 179 4.54 -12.73 7.92
C GLU A 179 4.96 -13.70 6.81
N ARG A 180 5.55 -13.18 5.71
CA ARG A 180 6.19 -14.00 4.66
C ARG A 180 7.33 -14.85 5.20
N GLU A 181 8.20 -14.30 6.04
CA GLU A 181 9.33 -15.01 6.64
C GLU A 181 8.86 -16.12 7.59
N PHE A 182 7.83 -15.87 8.39
CA PHE A 182 7.25 -16.85 9.29
C PHE A 182 6.31 -17.86 8.62
N GLY A 183 5.78 -17.55 7.43
CA GLY A 183 4.80 -18.39 6.74
C GLY A 183 3.44 -18.45 7.45
N SER A 184 3.08 -17.41 8.20
CA SER A 184 1.79 -17.28 8.88
C SER A 184 1.50 -15.83 9.28
N PRO A 185 0.23 -15.46 9.51
CA PRO A 185 -0.13 -14.20 10.16
C PRO A 185 0.56 -14.05 11.52
N VAL A 186 1.02 -12.84 11.82
CA VAL A 186 1.77 -12.48 13.05
C VAL A 186 1.16 -11.26 13.72
N VAL A 187 0.69 -10.29 12.94
CA VAL A 187 0.07 -9.07 13.45
C VAL A 187 -1.40 -9.33 13.74
N ILE A 188 -1.90 -8.72 14.81
CA ILE A 188 -3.32 -8.81 15.18
C ILE A 188 -4.20 -8.11 14.13
N ASN A 189 -5.31 -8.75 13.74
CA ASN A 189 -6.34 -8.16 12.89
C ASN A 189 -7.07 -7.05 13.67
N TYR A 190 -6.83 -5.78 13.35
CA TYR A 190 -7.33 -4.64 14.12
C TYR A 190 -8.86 -4.54 14.14
N PHE A 191 -9.54 -4.98 13.07
CA PHE A 191 -11.00 -4.91 12.98
C PHE A 191 -11.68 -6.19 13.47
N ALA A 192 -11.09 -7.36 13.21
CA ALA A 192 -11.76 -8.63 13.50
C ALA A 192 -11.30 -9.35 14.78
N ALA A 193 -10.13 -9.06 15.33
CA ALA A 193 -9.55 -9.87 16.40
C ALA A 193 -10.29 -9.78 17.75
N PHE A 194 -11.16 -8.79 17.95
CA PHE A 194 -11.76 -8.49 19.25
C PHE A 194 -13.18 -9.08 19.37
N THR A 195 -13.29 -10.41 19.29
CA THR A 195 -14.57 -11.16 19.26
C THR A 195 -15.21 -11.36 20.63
N SER A 196 -14.40 -11.69 21.64
CA SER A 196 -14.79 -11.87 23.03
C SER A 196 -13.66 -11.42 23.96
N LEU A 197 -13.96 -11.15 25.23
CA LEU A 197 -12.93 -10.73 26.18
C LEU A 197 -11.79 -11.77 26.31
N PRO A 198 -12.05 -13.09 26.50
CA PRO A 198 -10.97 -14.08 26.56
C PRO A 198 -10.14 -14.16 25.28
N ALA A 199 -10.78 -14.19 24.11
CA ALA A 199 -10.08 -14.26 22.82
C ALA A 199 -9.22 -13.01 22.59
N SER A 200 -9.77 -11.83 22.90
CA SER A 200 -9.07 -10.55 22.79
C SER A 200 -7.81 -10.52 23.65
N VAL A 201 -7.93 -10.90 24.93
CA VAL A 201 -6.80 -10.95 25.86
C VAL A 201 -5.74 -11.95 25.38
N ALA A 202 -6.15 -13.13 24.93
CA ALA A 202 -5.24 -14.16 24.44
C ALA A 202 -4.48 -13.69 23.18
N ARG A 203 -5.15 -13.07 22.20
CA ARG A 203 -4.52 -12.53 20.99
C ARG A 203 -3.56 -11.39 21.29
N CYS A 204 -3.94 -10.48 22.19
CA CYS A 204 -3.03 -9.44 22.67
C CYS A 204 -1.80 -10.06 23.36
N ALA A 205 -1.98 -11.07 24.21
CA ALA A 205 -0.87 -11.72 24.90
C ALA A 205 0.10 -12.41 23.92
N VAL A 206 -0.41 -13.09 22.89
CA VAL A 206 0.43 -13.67 21.83
C VAL A 206 1.18 -12.57 21.07
N PHE A 207 0.47 -11.54 20.60
CA PHE A 207 1.09 -10.45 19.84
C PHE A 207 2.19 -9.74 20.64
N PHE A 208 1.91 -9.33 21.89
CA PHE A 208 2.91 -8.72 22.75
C PHE A 208 4.03 -9.71 23.16
N GLY A 209 3.73 -11.00 23.29
CA GLY A 209 4.74 -12.04 23.46
C GLY A 209 5.72 -12.10 22.28
N ARG A 210 5.23 -11.98 21.04
CA ARG A 210 6.07 -11.88 19.83
C ARG A 210 6.90 -10.60 19.81
N VAL A 211 6.34 -9.48 20.28
CA VAL A 211 7.09 -8.21 20.41
C VAL A 211 8.21 -8.32 21.45
N LEU A 212 7.90 -8.82 22.65
CA LEU A 212 8.86 -8.96 23.75
C LEU A 212 9.95 -9.98 23.46
N SER A 213 9.65 -11.01 22.66
CA SER A 213 10.64 -11.98 22.20
C SER A 213 11.46 -11.53 20.99
N GLY A 214 11.18 -10.35 20.44
CA GLY A 214 11.89 -9.79 19.28
C GLY A 214 11.49 -10.39 17.93
N GLN A 215 10.40 -11.17 17.85
CA GLN A 215 9.87 -11.68 16.58
C GLN A 215 9.17 -10.60 15.75
N TYR A 216 8.69 -9.53 16.40
CA TYR A 216 8.07 -8.39 15.73
C TYR A 216 8.52 -7.08 16.38
N ASP A 217 8.76 -6.04 15.56
CA ASP A 217 9.11 -4.71 16.07
C ASP A 217 8.05 -3.70 15.63
N ILE A 218 7.15 -3.35 16.55
CA ILE A 218 6.04 -2.43 16.28
C ILE A 218 6.50 -1.04 15.83
N ARG A 219 7.74 -0.64 16.16
CA ARG A 219 8.29 0.67 15.78
C ARG A 219 8.47 0.79 14.26
N ARG A 220 8.64 -0.36 13.58
CA ARG A 220 8.79 -0.47 12.13
C ARG A 220 7.47 -0.53 11.36
N GLY A 221 6.34 -0.42 12.08
CA GLY A 221 5.00 -0.36 11.50
C GLY A 221 4.19 -1.64 11.69
N THR A 222 2.87 -1.51 11.69
CA THR A 222 1.92 -2.64 11.77
C THR A 222 0.81 -2.55 10.74
N GLY A 223 0.84 -1.53 9.87
CA GLY A 223 -0.24 -1.30 8.93
C GLY A 223 -0.10 -2.08 7.63
N ASN A 224 -1.22 -2.13 6.94
CA ASN A 224 -1.40 -2.96 5.76
C ASN A 224 -1.16 -2.20 4.46
N ALA A 225 -1.15 -0.86 4.49
CA ALA A 225 -1.06 0.02 3.32
C ALA A 225 -2.12 -0.29 2.25
N ASN A 226 -3.35 -0.61 2.67
CA ASN A 226 -4.43 -1.13 1.83
C ASN A 226 -5.59 -0.15 1.57
N THR A 227 -5.57 1.04 2.19
CA THR A 227 -6.73 1.95 2.21
C THR A 227 -6.80 2.82 0.96
N SER A 228 -5.68 3.45 0.58
CA SER A 228 -5.70 4.44 -0.51
C SER A 228 -4.33 4.66 -1.17
N LEU A 229 -4.33 5.51 -2.21
CA LEU A 229 -3.14 6.06 -2.83
C LEU A 229 -3.16 7.60 -2.81
N ALA A 230 -2.01 8.21 -2.63
CA ALA A 230 -1.84 9.65 -2.78
C ALA A 230 -0.49 9.99 -3.42
N HIS A 231 -0.48 11.01 -4.28
CA HIS A 231 0.74 11.51 -4.89
C HIS A 231 1.07 12.91 -4.33
N PHE A 232 2.19 13.02 -3.64
CA PHE A 232 2.68 14.28 -3.09
C PHE A 232 4.20 14.22 -2.85
N GLY A 233 4.88 15.37 -2.79
CA GLY A 233 6.33 15.41 -2.61
C GLY A 233 7.10 14.64 -3.70
N GLY A 234 6.57 14.60 -4.92
CA GLY A 234 7.13 13.85 -6.05
C GLY A 234 7.11 12.32 -5.90
N LYS A 235 6.39 11.78 -4.91
CA LYS A 235 6.28 10.33 -4.66
C LYS A 235 4.82 9.89 -4.68
N LEU A 236 4.60 8.66 -5.12
CA LEU A 236 3.33 7.95 -4.93
C LEU A 236 3.41 7.15 -3.64
N PHE A 237 2.37 7.23 -2.81
CA PHE A 237 2.29 6.50 -1.55
C PHE A 237 1.05 5.62 -1.48
N ALA A 238 1.22 4.40 -0.98
CA ALA A 238 0.14 3.57 -0.45
C ALA A 238 -0.03 3.87 1.04
N LEU A 239 -1.29 4.10 1.46
CA LEU A 239 -1.60 4.62 2.78
C LEU A 239 -2.54 3.69 3.56
N CYS A 240 -2.41 3.74 4.89
CA CYS A 240 -3.29 3.10 5.85
C CYS A 240 -3.19 3.88 7.18
N GLU A 241 -4.30 4.06 7.88
CA GLU A 241 -4.42 4.90 9.07
C GLU A 241 -3.56 4.44 10.26
N SER A 242 -3.17 3.17 10.26
CA SER A 242 -2.38 2.55 11.34
C SER A 242 -0.86 2.66 11.15
N ASP A 243 -0.37 3.26 10.05
CA ASP A 243 1.06 3.28 9.76
C ASP A 243 1.52 4.54 9.00
N LEU A 244 2.83 4.64 8.79
CA LEU A 244 3.44 5.61 7.91
C LEU A 244 3.19 5.25 6.43
N PRO A 245 3.28 6.24 5.52
CA PRO A 245 3.17 6.01 4.08
C PRO A 245 4.20 5.02 3.55
N TYR A 246 3.79 4.16 2.60
CA TYR A 246 4.71 3.31 1.85
C TYR A 246 4.90 3.87 0.44
N ALA A 247 6.14 4.22 0.11
CA ALA A 247 6.47 4.79 -1.20
C ALA A 247 6.42 3.69 -2.28
N ILE A 248 5.75 4.00 -3.39
CA ILE A 248 5.52 3.11 -4.52
C ILE A 248 6.14 3.72 -5.78
N LYS A 249 6.77 2.88 -6.59
CA LYS A 249 7.27 3.22 -7.91
C LYS A 249 6.59 2.36 -8.96
N ILE A 250 6.06 3.00 -10.00
CA ILE A 250 5.60 2.33 -11.21
C ILE A 250 6.73 2.36 -12.24
N THR A 251 7.09 1.21 -12.79
CA THR A 251 8.13 1.12 -13.81
C THR A 251 7.57 1.45 -15.20
N SER A 252 8.45 1.72 -16.16
CA SER A 252 8.05 2.08 -17.52
C SER A 252 7.31 0.95 -18.25
N ASP A 253 7.60 -0.30 -17.91
CA ASP A 253 6.94 -1.52 -18.36
C ASP A 253 5.64 -1.85 -17.58
N GLY A 254 5.32 -1.08 -16.54
CA GLY A 254 4.06 -1.19 -15.79
C GLY A 254 4.12 -2.07 -14.55
N ASP A 255 5.31 -2.49 -14.09
CA ASP A 255 5.48 -3.15 -12.80
C ASP A 255 5.33 -2.17 -11.62
N ILE A 256 5.06 -2.72 -10.44
CA ILE A 256 4.85 -1.98 -9.21
C ILE A 256 5.93 -2.40 -8.20
N ILE A 257 6.72 -1.45 -7.76
CA ILE A 257 7.80 -1.67 -6.79
C ILE A 257 7.47 -0.92 -5.50
N THR A 258 7.47 -1.63 -4.38
CA THR A 258 7.46 -0.99 -3.05
C THR A 258 8.88 -0.51 -2.74
N LEU A 259 9.07 0.80 -2.62
CA LEU A 259 10.36 1.40 -2.25
C LEU A 259 10.64 1.29 -0.75
N GLY A 260 9.58 1.26 0.06
CA GLY A 260 9.66 1.08 1.51
C GLY A 260 8.76 2.05 2.27
N ARG A 261 8.76 1.91 3.60
CA ARG A 261 8.09 2.81 4.54
C ARG A 261 8.84 4.14 4.61
N ASP A 262 8.13 5.26 4.56
CA ASP A 262 8.75 6.59 4.60
C ASP A 262 9.11 6.99 6.04
N GLU A 263 10.13 6.34 6.60
CA GLU A 263 10.61 6.60 7.97
C GLU A 263 10.93 8.07 8.26
N PRO A 264 11.47 8.88 7.32
CA PRO A 264 11.68 10.32 7.57
C PRO A 264 10.40 11.13 7.76
N PHE A 265 9.23 10.60 7.37
CA PHE A 265 7.95 11.30 7.46
C PHE A 265 7.57 11.66 8.90
N SER A 266 7.87 10.77 9.86
CA SER A 266 7.60 11.02 11.27
C SER A 266 8.39 10.11 12.19
N VAL A 267 8.25 10.32 13.49
CA VAL A 267 8.84 9.43 14.49
C VAL A 267 8.15 8.06 14.49
N PRO A 268 8.83 7.00 14.95
CA PRO A 268 8.23 5.67 15.07
C PRO A 268 6.89 5.68 15.82
N LEU A 269 6.01 4.73 15.49
CA LEU A 269 4.64 4.57 16.04
C LEU A 269 3.64 5.68 15.70
N LYS A 270 4.02 6.72 14.96
CA LYS A 270 3.06 7.65 14.37
C LYS A 270 2.53 7.12 13.03
N SER A 271 1.37 7.64 12.64
CA SER A 271 0.72 7.36 11.37
C SER A 271 0.22 8.65 10.72
N MET A 272 -0.46 8.54 9.58
CA MET A 272 -1.26 9.61 9.00
C MET A 272 -2.57 9.06 8.45
N THR A 273 -3.53 9.96 8.18
CA THR A 273 -4.75 9.62 7.46
C THR A 273 -4.44 8.96 6.11
N ALA A 274 -5.28 8.02 5.71
CA ALA A 274 -5.28 7.49 4.36
C ALA A 274 -5.91 8.46 3.35
N HIS A 275 -6.55 9.56 3.77
CA HIS A 275 -7.24 10.46 2.84
C HIS A 275 -6.67 11.88 2.82
N PRO A 276 -5.35 12.07 2.64
CA PRO A 276 -4.79 13.41 2.53
C PRO A 276 -5.38 14.14 1.32
N LYS A 277 -5.55 15.46 1.43
CA LYS A 277 -6.07 16.29 0.34
C LYS A 277 -4.95 17.15 -0.20
N VAL A 278 -4.66 17.01 -1.49
CA VAL A 278 -3.64 17.82 -2.18
C VAL A 278 -4.33 19.03 -2.80
N ASP A 279 -3.87 20.23 -2.45
CA ASP A 279 -4.24 21.45 -3.15
C ASP A 279 -3.50 21.50 -4.49
N LYS A 280 -4.27 21.54 -5.59
CA LYS A 280 -3.71 21.51 -6.95
C LYS A 280 -2.99 22.79 -7.33
N GLU A 281 -3.29 23.93 -6.69
CA GLU A 281 -2.63 25.20 -7.02
C GLU A 281 -1.28 25.33 -6.31
N THR A 282 -1.24 25.00 -5.02
CA THR A 282 -0.04 25.18 -4.18
C THR A 282 0.84 23.94 -4.12
N GLY A 283 0.29 22.75 -4.40
CA GLY A 283 0.95 21.48 -4.12
C GLY A 283 1.00 21.12 -2.63
N GLU A 284 0.44 21.95 -1.74
CA GLU A 284 0.36 21.62 -0.32
C GLU A 284 -0.60 20.45 -0.09
N VAL A 285 -0.23 19.58 0.84
CA VAL A 285 -1.07 18.49 1.31
C VAL A 285 -1.61 18.81 2.68
N PHE A 286 -2.90 18.60 2.83
CA PHE A 286 -3.62 18.73 4.08
C PHE A 286 -3.82 17.30 4.60
N ALA A 287 -3.43 17.06 5.85
CA ALA A 287 -3.51 15.74 6.45
C ALA A 287 -3.81 15.84 7.95
N PHE A 288 -4.20 14.72 8.53
CA PHE A 288 -4.36 14.60 9.97
C PHE A 288 -3.89 13.22 10.43
N ARG A 289 -3.81 13.05 11.74
CA ARG A 289 -3.57 11.77 12.41
C ARG A 289 -4.60 11.58 13.52
N PRO A 290 -5.46 10.56 13.44
CA PRO A 290 -6.33 10.19 14.55
C PRO A 290 -5.52 9.49 15.65
N SER A 291 -6.02 9.51 16.88
CA SER A 291 -5.39 8.92 18.05
C SER A 291 -6.45 8.45 19.03
N VAL A 292 -6.21 7.31 19.67
CA VAL A 292 -7.05 6.83 20.78
C VAL A 292 -6.73 7.54 22.11
N PHE A 293 -5.61 8.28 22.17
CA PHE A 293 -5.21 9.10 23.31
C PHE A 293 -5.29 10.59 22.97
N ARG A 294 -5.56 11.46 23.95
CA ARG A 294 -5.55 12.92 23.75
C ARG A 294 -4.15 13.41 23.35
N PRO A 295 -4.02 14.36 22.38
CA PRO A 295 -5.08 14.88 21.52
C PRO A 295 -5.57 13.83 20.52
N TYR A 296 -6.90 13.62 20.46
CA TYR A 296 -7.52 12.56 19.66
C TYR A 296 -7.40 12.79 18.14
N LEU A 297 -7.14 14.03 17.73
CA LEU A 297 -6.91 14.38 16.35
C LEU A 297 -5.80 15.43 16.27
N THR A 298 -4.83 15.21 15.39
CA THR A 298 -3.74 16.16 15.13
C THR A 298 -3.71 16.48 13.65
N TYR A 299 -3.85 17.75 13.31
CA TYR A 299 -3.79 18.24 11.93
C TYR A 299 -2.36 18.66 11.59
N PHE A 300 -1.96 18.52 10.32
CA PHE A 300 -0.69 19.06 9.82
C PHE A 300 -0.76 19.25 8.30
N ARG A 301 0.16 20.07 7.79
CA ARG A 301 0.38 20.23 6.35
C ARG A 301 1.66 19.54 5.92
N ILE A 302 1.76 19.24 4.64
CA ILE A 302 2.99 18.85 3.97
C ILE A 302 3.16 19.85 2.83
N ASN A 303 4.31 20.48 2.72
CA ASN A 303 4.54 21.42 1.61
C ASN A 303 4.71 20.67 0.27
N ALA A 304 4.83 21.41 -0.83
CA ALA A 304 4.98 20.84 -2.16
C ALA A 304 6.21 19.90 -2.30
N ASP A 305 7.27 20.15 -1.52
CA ASP A 305 8.50 19.34 -1.48
C ASP A 305 8.34 18.03 -0.69
N GLY A 306 7.17 17.77 -0.11
CA GLY A 306 6.94 16.58 0.72
C GLY A 306 7.40 16.72 2.17
N ILE A 307 7.76 17.93 2.62
CA ILE A 307 8.23 18.19 3.98
C ILE A 307 7.03 18.46 4.89
N LYS A 308 6.87 17.60 5.89
CA LYS A 308 5.84 17.74 6.93
C LYS A 308 6.08 19.00 7.76
N GLN A 309 5.03 19.81 7.89
CA GLN A 309 5.00 21.04 8.68
C GLN A 309 4.59 20.75 10.12
N THR A 310 4.70 21.76 10.99
CA THR A 310 4.34 21.67 12.41
C THR A 310 2.94 21.11 12.62
N GLU A 311 2.82 20.18 13.58
CA GLU A 311 1.57 19.57 14.00
C GLU A 311 0.72 20.56 14.83
N VAL A 312 -0.58 20.61 14.55
CA VAL A 312 -1.58 21.40 15.27
C VAL A 312 -2.56 20.44 15.94
N PRO A 313 -2.55 20.31 17.27
CA PRO A 313 -3.49 19.44 17.97
C PRO A 313 -4.91 20.03 17.96
N ILE A 314 -5.90 19.20 17.66
CA ILE A 314 -7.32 19.59 17.72
C ILE A 314 -7.86 19.19 19.09
N LEU A 315 -7.94 20.17 20.01
CA LEU A 315 -8.28 19.95 21.41
C LEU A 315 -9.80 19.93 21.69
N SER A 316 -10.60 20.35 20.70
CA SER A 316 -12.06 20.45 20.82
C SER A 316 -12.79 19.12 20.76
N MET A 317 -12.13 18.03 20.36
CA MET A 317 -12.75 16.70 20.34
C MET A 317 -12.88 16.15 21.77
N PRO A 318 -14.11 15.86 22.24
CA PRO A 318 -14.33 15.40 23.62
C PRO A 318 -13.85 13.96 23.82
N GLU A 319 -13.91 13.14 22.77
CA GLU A 319 -13.66 11.70 22.78
C GLU A 319 -12.91 11.26 21.52
N ALA A 320 -12.30 10.08 21.57
CA ALA A 320 -11.71 9.45 20.39
C ALA A 320 -12.83 9.02 19.44
N ALA A 321 -12.73 9.44 18.18
CA ALA A 321 -13.65 9.04 17.12
C ALA A 321 -12.86 8.48 15.94
N MET A 322 -13.48 7.54 15.21
CA MET A 322 -12.94 7.04 13.95
C MET A 322 -13.12 8.14 12.89
N THR A 323 -12.12 9.02 12.76
CA THR A 323 -12.07 10.04 11.71
C THR A 323 -11.34 9.46 10.51
N HIS A 324 -12.09 8.97 9.53
CA HIS A 324 -11.54 8.35 8.32
C HIS A 324 -11.16 9.39 7.25
N ASP A 325 -12.07 10.32 6.97
CA ASP A 325 -11.92 11.30 5.89
C ASP A 325 -12.36 12.70 6.35
N PHE A 326 -12.01 13.70 5.55
CA PHE A 326 -12.34 15.10 5.72
C PHE A 326 -12.44 15.79 4.35
N LEU A 327 -12.97 17.01 4.33
CA LEU A 327 -13.07 17.81 3.11
C LEU A 327 -12.27 19.09 3.27
N LEU A 328 -11.63 19.50 2.17
CA LEU A 328 -10.93 20.79 2.06
C LEU A 328 -11.77 21.73 1.20
N ARG A 329 -11.97 22.96 1.67
CA ARG A 329 -12.60 24.03 0.89
C ARG A 329 -11.78 25.30 0.99
N ARG A 330 -11.60 25.98 -0.15
CA ARG A 330 -11.02 27.31 -0.18
C ARG A 330 -12.02 28.33 0.38
N LEU A 331 -11.59 29.11 1.36
CA LEU A 331 -12.31 30.31 1.77
C LEU A 331 -12.06 31.39 0.70
N ARG A 332 -13.12 31.79 0.01
CA ARG A 332 -13.11 33.02 -0.79
C ARG A 332 -13.77 34.08 0.07
N TYR A 333 -13.01 35.11 0.45
CA TYR A 333 -13.61 36.33 0.95
C TYR A 333 -14.24 37.05 -0.25
N ILE A 334 -15.56 37.25 -0.20
CA ILE A 334 -16.22 38.21 -1.08
C ILE A 334 -16.01 39.55 -0.36
N SER A 335 -15.04 40.33 -0.85
CA SER A 335 -14.78 41.70 -0.38
C SER A 335 -15.81 42.66 -0.92
#